data_AF-A0AAD3CX52-F1
#
_entry.id   AF-A0AAD3CX52-F1
#
_cell.length_a   1.000
_cell.length_b   1.000
_cell.length_c   1.000
_cell.angle_alpha   90.00
_cell.angle_beta   90.00
_cell.angle_gamma   90.00
#
_symmetry.space_group_name_H-M   'P 1'
#
loop_
_entity.id
_entity.type
_entity.pdbx_description
1 polymer ?
#
loop_
_entity_poly.entity_id
_entity_poly.type
_entity_poly.pdbx_seq_one_letter_code
_entity_poly.pdbx_strand_id
1 'polypeptide(L)'
;MTSRKDTRFLQLIKEVETRKDFPMLWNTMYNIKKNEEISSNVVTFYGHNFHKVGIRASFSNFFIHEEVPFTIPEVCWNQMVQKLQSEGGSQLPPRTVQISFSEKSIMLCKAAVFGDAKTYRQILNADSPALCKVLGRRVSPFDERLWQKVFLEVAFEVVYQKFLAFRESDESRKYYDFLIQTRYSLIAEAAPRDKIWGIGKGAKHPQVADCRSWGEGNVLGFALMKARDTLLSESEWELL
;
A
#
# COMPACT_ATOMS: atom_id res chain seq x y z
N MET A 1 -34.64 3.79 10.17
CA MET A 1 -34.46 5.24 10.44
C MET A 1 -32.97 5.51 10.65
N THR A 2 -32.27 5.82 9.56
CA THR A 2 -30.84 6.18 9.56
C THR A 2 -30.66 7.53 10.26
N SER A 3 -29.76 7.59 11.23
CA SER A 3 -29.61 8.79 12.07
C SER A 3 -28.95 9.91 11.27
N ARG A 4 -29.32 11.18 11.56
CA ARG A 4 -28.75 12.42 11.00
C ARG A 4 -27.21 12.52 11.05
N LYS A 5 -26.51 11.63 11.78
CA LYS A 5 -25.05 11.59 11.89
C LYS A 5 -24.36 10.86 10.73
N ASP A 6 -25.03 9.91 10.08
CA ASP A 6 -24.45 9.13 8.97
C ASP A 6 -24.29 9.96 7.69
N THR A 7 -25.15 10.96 7.50
CA THR A 7 -25.16 11.80 6.29
C THR A 7 -23.98 12.78 6.26
N ARG A 8 -23.55 13.30 7.42
CA ARG A 8 -22.43 14.26 7.51
C ARG A 8 -21.07 13.57 7.32
N PHE A 9 -20.95 12.32 7.77
CA PHE A 9 -19.74 11.51 7.63
C PHE A 9 -19.45 11.16 6.16
N LEU A 10 -20.47 10.69 5.43
CA LEU A 10 -20.36 10.37 4.00
C LEU A 10 -20.13 11.62 3.13
N GLN A 11 -20.66 12.77 3.56
CA GLN A 11 -20.42 14.05 2.89
C GLN A 11 -18.99 14.56 3.11
N LEU A 12 -18.41 14.35 4.30
CA LEU A 12 -17.01 14.69 4.58
C LEU A 12 -16.02 13.85 3.75
N ILE A 13 -16.29 12.55 3.59
CA ILE A 13 -15.46 11.66 2.75
C ILE A 13 -15.43 12.16 1.30
N LYS A 14 -16.59 12.54 0.73
CA LYS A 14 -16.67 13.13 -0.61
C LYS A 14 -15.98 14.50 -0.73
N GLU A 15 -16.01 15.33 0.32
CA GLU A 15 -15.31 16.63 0.33
C GLU A 15 -13.79 16.50 0.45
N VAL A 16 -13.32 15.40 1.02
CA VAL A 16 -11.91 15.02 1.14
C VAL A 16 -11.37 14.46 -0.16
N GLU A 17 -12.12 13.58 -0.81
CA GLU A 17 -11.75 12.97 -2.10
C GLU A 17 -11.65 14.02 -3.23
N THR A 18 -12.29 15.18 -3.06
CA THR A 18 -12.37 16.24 -4.08
C THR A 18 -11.34 17.36 -3.94
N ARG A 19 -10.58 17.45 -2.83
CA ARG A 19 -9.51 18.45 -2.67
C ARG A 19 -8.15 17.88 -3.07
N LYS A 20 -7.57 18.42 -4.13
CA LYS A 20 -6.29 18.00 -4.76
C LYS A 20 -5.02 18.41 -4.00
N ASP A 21 -5.13 18.66 -2.71
CA ASP A 21 -4.03 19.22 -1.93
C ASP A 21 -3.58 18.15 -0.93
N PHE A 22 -2.27 17.92 -0.87
CA PHE A 22 -1.61 16.81 -0.18
C PHE A 22 -1.30 16.99 1.34
N PRO A 23 -2.22 17.47 2.24
CA PRO A 23 -2.01 17.34 3.69
C PRO A 23 -2.76 16.21 4.42
N MET A 24 -3.58 15.38 3.77
CA MET A 24 -4.65 14.65 4.48
C MET A 24 -4.43 13.16 4.83
N LEU A 25 -3.26 12.58 4.51
CA LEU A 25 -2.78 11.39 5.23
C LEU A 25 -2.68 11.65 6.75
N TRP A 26 -2.67 12.94 7.13
CA TRP A 26 -2.81 13.42 8.50
C TRP A 26 -4.06 12.93 9.23
N ASN A 27 -5.11 12.42 8.56
CA ASN A 27 -6.23 11.74 9.24
C ASN A 27 -5.99 10.24 9.56
N THR A 28 -4.74 9.80 9.48
CA THR A 28 -4.21 8.86 10.49
C THR A 28 -4.46 9.42 11.92
N MET A 29 -4.52 10.74 12.05
CA MET A 29 -4.91 11.46 13.25
C MET A 29 -6.39 11.89 13.15
N TYR A 30 -7.24 11.37 14.02
CA TYR A 30 -7.69 12.17 15.17
C TYR A 30 -9.16 12.18 15.58
N ASN A 31 -10.20 11.73 14.83
CA ASN A 31 -11.54 12.20 15.30
C ASN A 31 -12.86 11.44 15.18
N ILE A 32 -13.02 10.22 14.67
CA ILE A 32 -14.42 9.69 14.61
C ILE A 32 -14.55 8.21 14.92
N LYS A 33 -14.14 7.81 16.13
CA LYS A 33 -15.05 6.92 16.86
C LYS A 33 -15.21 7.25 18.34
N LYS A 34 -14.17 7.61 19.10
CA LYS A 34 -14.37 7.83 20.54
C LYS A 34 -13.36 8.77 21.18
N ASN A 35 -13.88 9.53 22.13
CA ASN A 35 -13.21 10.28 23.20
C ASN A 35 -12.38 9.37 24.14
N GLU A 36 -11.56 8.47 23.61
CA GLU A 36 -10.70 7.61 24.42
C GLU A 36 -9.29 7.64 23.81
N GLU A 37 -8.35 8.13 24.62
CA GLU A 37 -6.91 8.21 24.47
C GLU A 37 -6.32 7.60 23.19
N ILE A 38 -5.64 8.44 22.40
CA ILE A 38 -4.67 8.00 21.40
C ILE A 38 -3.85 6.88 22.03
N SER A 39 -3.94 5.66 21.49
CA SER A 39 -2.93 4.66 21.78
C SER A 39 -1.59 5.26 21.35
N SER A 40 -0.77 5.66 22.32
CA SER A 40 0.59 6.19 22.12
C SER A 40 1.54 5.16 21.48
N ASN A 41 1.03 3.98 21.11
CA ASN A 41 1.80 2.89 20.57
C ASN A 41 2.00 3.06 19.05
N VAL A 42 3.26 3.28 18.69
CA VAL A 42 3.75 3.25 17.30
C VAL A 42 4.50 1.94 17.07
N VAL A 43 4.04 1.17 16.10
CA VAL A 43 4.76 0.03 15.55
C VAL A 43 5.66 0.52 14.42
N THR A 44 6.94 0.70 14.74
CA THR A 44 7.95 1.04 13.73
C THR A 44 8.48 -0.21 13.04
N PHE A 45 8.79 -0.10 11.75
CA PHE A 45 9.51 -1.13 11.00
C PHE A 45 10.47 -0.48 10.00
N TYR A 46 11.59 -1.16 9.70
CA TYR A 46 12.48 -0.77 8.61
C TYR A 46 13.37 -1.96 8.22
N GLY A 47 13.40 -2.27 6.93
CA GLY A 47 14.14 -3.42 6.40
C GLY A 47 13.26 -4.65 6.16
N HIS A 48 13.81 -5.60 5.40
CA HIS A 48 13.09 -6.77 4.87
C HIS A 48 13.78 -8.10 5.21
N ASN A 49 14.95 -8.07 5.88
CA ASN A 49 15.66 -9.29 6.26
C ASN A 49 15.07 -9.85 7.56
N PHE A 50 14.34 -10.96 7.46
CA PHE A 50 13.66 -11.59 8.59
C PHE A 50 14.60 -11.89 9.76
N HIS A 51 15.84 -12.34 9.52
CA HIS A 51 16.80 -12.61 10.60
C HIS A 51 17.22 -11.36 11.37
N LYS A 52 17.13 -10.17 10.75
CA LYS A 52 17.52 -8.89 11.38
C LYS A 52 16.36 -8.18 12.06
N VAL A 53 15.15 -8.25 11.50
CA VAL A 53 14.01 -7.44 11.96
C VAL A 53 12.77 -8.26 12.32
N GLY A 54 12.87 -9.58 12.23
CA GLY A 54 11.83 -10.53 12.60
C GLY A 54 10.57 -10.37 11.76
N ILE A 55 9.43 -10.61 12.41
CA ILE A 55 8.09 -10.55 11.80
C ILE A 55 7.77 -9.21 11.12
N ARG A 56 8.39 -8.10 11.58
CA ARG A 56 8.22 -6.77 10.97
C ARG A 56 8.76 -6.67 9.56
N ALA A 57 9.60 -7.61 9.14
CA ALA A 57 10.06 -7.69 7.76
C ALA A 57 8.87 -7.78 6.79
N SER A 58 7.77 -8.45 7.17
CA SER A 58 6.58 -8.67 6.33
C SER A 58 5.89 -7.39 5.88
N PHE A 59 6.12 -6.28 6.57
CA PHE A 59 5.56 -4.96 6.23
C PHE A 59 6.31 -4.32 5.06
N SER A 60 7.55 -4.71 4.79
CA SER A 60 8.36 -4.12 3.72
C SER A 60 7.92 -4.58 2.32
N ASN A 61 8.00 -3.68 1.34
CA ASN A 61 7.77 -4.04 -0.06
C ASN A 61 8.83 -5.00 -0.64
N PHE A 62 9.98 -5.11 0.03
CA PHE A 62 11.11 -5.95 -0.36
C PHE A 62 11.11 -7.31 0.36
N PHE A 63 10.12 -7.57 1.20
CA PHE A 63 10.00 -8.84 1.88
C PHE A 63 9.72 -9.97 0.90
N ILE A 64 10.51 -11.03 0.99
CA ILE A 64 10.32 -12.25 0.20
C ILE A 64 9.39 -13.19 0.98
N HIS A 65 8.33 -13.65 0.33
CA HIS A 65 7.33 -14.58 0.85
C HIS A 65 6.97 -15.63 -0.21
N GLU A 66 6.12 -16.62 0.11
CA GLU A 66 5.64 -17.55 -0.93
C GLU A 66 4.87 -16.82 -2.05
N GLU A 67 4.73 -17.46 -3.20
CA GLU A 67 3.98 -16.87 -4.30
C GLU A 67 2.50 -16.75 -3.96
N VAL A 68 2.00 -15.51 -4.02
CA VAL A 68 0.57 -15.19 -3.85
C VAL A 68 0.04 -14.46 -5.08
N PRO A 69 -1.25 -14.63 -5.42
CA PRO A 69 -1.82 -13.93 -6.56
C PRO A 69 -1.94 -12.44 -6.26
N PHE A 70 -1.61 -11.61 -7.24
CA PHE A 70 -1.89 -10.19 -7.25
C PHE A 70 -2.55 -9.81 -8.58
N THR A 71 -3.67 -9.12 -8.49
CA THR A 71 -4.41 -8.61 -9.66
C THR A 71 -4.23 -7.11 -9.74
N ILE A 72 -3.76 -6.62 -10.90
CA ILE A 72 -3.60 -5.19 -11.13
C ILE A 72 -4.96 -4.48 -10.95
N PRO A 73 -5.04 -3.45 -10.08
CA PRO A 73 -6.26 -2.69 -9.85
C PRO A 73 -6.80 -2.10 -11.15
N GLU A 74 -8.12 -2.03 -11.27
CA GLU A 74 -8.78 -1.58 -12.49
C GLU A 74 -8.35 -0.15 -12.91
N VAL A 75 -8.18 0.74 -11.93
CA VAL A 75 -7.68 2.11 -12.13
C VAL A 75 -6.32 2.16 -12.83
N CYS A 76 -5.47 1.15 -12.61
CA CYS A 76 -4.18 1.02 -13.29
C CYS A 76 -4.34 0.32 -14.65
N TRP A 77 -5.18 -0.72 -14.69
CA TRP A 77 -5.31 -1.59 -15.86
C TRP A 77 -5.99 -0.92 -17.06
N ASN A 78 -6.99 -0.07 -16.82
CA ASN A 78 -7.77 0.57 -17.87
C ASN A 78 -6.90 1.39 -18.84
N GLN A 79 -5.85 2.04 -18.35
CA GLN A 79 -4.91 2.80 -19.18
C GLN A 79 -4.06 1.90 -20.09
N MET A 80 -3.59 0.75 -19.58
CA MET A 80 -2.88 -0.25 -20.38
C MET A 80 -3.73 -0.77 -21.53
N VAL A 81 -5.00 -1.10 -21.26
CA VAL A 81 -5.94 -1.60 -22.27
C VAL A 81 -6.18 -0.57 -23.36
N GLN A 82 -6.49 0.68 -22.98
CA GLN A 82 -6.78 1.75 -23.95
C GLN A 82 -5.60 2.01 -24.88
N LYS A 83 -4.38 2.08 -24.34
CA LYS A 83 -3.18 2.34 -25.14
C LYS A 83 -2.88 1.20 -26.13
N LEU A 84 -2.90 -0.04 -25.67
CA LEU A 84 -2.62 -1.20 -26.54
C LEU A 84 -3.66 -1.39 -27.63
N GLN A 85 -4.93 -1.05 -27.36
CA GLN A 85 -5.99 -1.02 -28.38
C GLN A 85 -5.74 0.06 -29.44
N SER A 86 -5.27 1.24 -29.03
CA SER A 86 -4.97 2.35 -29.95
C SER A 86 -3.76 2.11 -30.86
N GLU A 87 -2.80 1.30 -30.42
CA GLU A 87 -1.55 1.00 -31.15
C GLU A 87 -1.67 -0.19 -32.13
N GLY A 88 -2.89 -0.68 -32.40
CA GLY A 88 -3.10 -1.77 -33.38
C GLY A 88 -2.79 -3.18 -32.85
N GLY A 89 -2.77 -3.36 -31.53
CA GLY A 89 -2.90 -4.68 -30.89
C GLY A 89 -1.60 -5.46 -30.69
N SER A 90 -0.85 -5.13 -29.63
CA SER A 90 -0.05 -6.16 -28.95
C SER A 90 -0.93 -6.93 -27.97
N GLN A 91 -0.69 -8.25 -27.81
CA GLN A 91 -1.37 -9.06 -26.81
C GLN A 91 -1.27 -8.38 -25.43
N LEU A 92 -2.37 -8.32 -24.68
CA LEU A 92 -2.34 -7.80 -23.31
C LEU A 92 -1.45 -8.70 -22.44
N PRO A 93 -0.59 -8.16 -21.58
CA PRO A 93 0.09 -8.97 -20.58
C PRO A 93 -0.93 -9.52 -19.55
N PRO A 94 -0.58 -10.52 -18.74
CA PRO A 94 -1.46 -11.00 -17.68
C PRO A 94 -1.75 -9.89 -16.67
N ARG A 95 -3.04 -9.73 -16.32
CA ARG A 95 -3.50 -8.81 -15.26
C ARG A 95 -3.31 -9.40 -13.86
N THR A 96 -3.51 -10.70 -13.71
CA THR A 96 -3.28 -11.43 -12.47
C THR A 96 -1.97 -12.20 -12.57
N VAL A 97 -1.10 -12.03 -11.58
CA VAL A 97 0.27 -12.55 -11.57
C VAL A 97 0.60 -13.15 -10.21
N GLN A 98 1.45 -14.17 -10.19
CA GLN A 98 2.01 -14.68 -8.93
C GLN A 98 3.21 -13.82 -8.54
N ILE A 99 3.23 -13.37 -7.28
CA ILE A 99 4.29 -12.52 -6.74
C ILE A 99 4.80 -13.03 -5.40
N SER A 100 6.11 -12.91 -5.19
CA SER A 100 6.79 -13.24 -3.93
C SER A 100 7.33 -12.00 -3.19
N PHE A 101 7.04 -10.80 -3.71
CA PHE A 101 7.39 -9.52 -3.07
C PHE A 101 6.57 -8.35 -3.67
N SER A 102 6.14 -7.41 -2.82
CA SER A 102 5.24 -6.31 -3.19
C SER A 102 5.84 -5.28 -4.16
N GLU A 103 7.17 -5.07 -4.17
CA GLU A 103 7.81 -4.11 -5.08
C GLU A 103 7.51 -4.44 -6.56
N LYS A 104 7.38 -5.72 -6.91
CA LYS A 104 6.97 -6.13 -8.26
C LYS A 104 5.59 -5.58 -8.60
N SER A 105 4.61 -5.79 -7.71
CA SER A 105 3.23 -5.32 -7.88
C SER A 105 3.15 -3.79 -8.05
N ILE A 106 3.88 -3.02 -7.25
CA ILE A 106 3.91 -1.55 -7.35
C ILE A 106 4.43 -1.13 -8.73
N MET A 107 5.52 -1.77 -9.20
CA MET A 107 6.13 -1.41 -10.49
C MET A 107 5.29 -1.89 -11.69
N LEU A 108 4.58 -3.02 -11.58
CA LEU A 108 3.59 -3.45 -12.58
C LEU A 108 2.42 -2.48 -12.65
N CYS A 109 1.88 -2.05 -11.50
CA CYS A 109 0.82 -1.02 -11.46
C CYS A 109 1.30 0.28 -12.11
N LYS A 110 2.52 0.72 -11.80
CA LYS A 110 3.12 1.91 -12.42
C LYS A 110 3.20 1.75 -13.94
N ALA A 111 3.73 0.64 -14.44
CA ALA A 111 3.79 0.39 -15.88
C ALA A 111 2.39 0.34 -16.52
N ALA A 112 1.39 -0.23 -15.82
CA ALA A 112 0.00 -0.27 -16.27
C ALA A 112 -0.62 1.13 -16.41
N VAL A 113 -0.45 1.99 -15.40
CA VAL A 113 -0.95 3.38 -15.39
C VAL A 113 -0.47 4.19 -16.60
N PHE A 114 0.77 3.95 -17.04
CA PHE A 114 1.37 4.65 -18.18
C PHE A 114 1.29 3.90 -19.52
N GLY A 115 0.61 2.74 -19.51
CA GLY A 115 0.50 1.85 -20.66
C GLY A 115 1.86 1.44 -21.24
N ASP A 116 2.87 1.26 -20.39
CA ASP A 116 4.20 0.80 -20.81
C ASP A 116 4.25 -0.73 -20.80
N ALA A 117 3.63 -1.34 -21.82
CA ALA A 117 3.54 -2.80 -21.95
C ALA A 117 4.93 -3.47 -22.03
N LYS A 118 5.92 -2.78 -22.61
CA LYS A 118 7.29 -3.29 -22.73
C LYS A 118 7.94 -3.41 -21.35
N THR A 119 7.92 -2.33 -20.56
CA THR A 119 8.50 -2.35 -19.21
C THR A 119 7.68 -3.25 -18.28
N TYR A 120 6.35 -3.32 -18.43
CA TYR A 120 5.50 -4.27 -17.70
C TYR A 120 6.00 -5.71 -17.89
N ARG A 121 6.26 -6.14 -19.13
CA ARG A 121 6.79 -7.48 -19.42
C ARG A 121 8.18 -7.71 -18.87
N GLN A 122 9.04 -6.69 -18.84
CA GLN A 122 10.35 -6.79 -18.21
C GLN A 122 10.21 -6.99 -16.68
N ILE A 123 9.28 -6.28 -16.04
CA ILE A 123 9.02 -6.40 -14.60
C ILE A 123 8.43 -7.77 -14.26
N LEU A 124 7.57 -8.34 -15.12
CA LEU A 124 7.06 -9.71 -14.93
C LEU A 124 8.20 -10.73 -14.78
N ASN A 125 9.19 -10.63 -15.67
CA ASN A 125 10.34 -11.54 -15.74
C ASN A 125 11.45 -11.24 -14.72
N ALA A 126 11.34 -10.14 -13.96
CA ALA A 126 12.33 -9.79 -12.95
C ALA A 126 12.14 -10.66 -11.69
N ASP A 127 13.22 -11.16 -11.12
CA ASP A 127 13.23 -12.12 -10.01
C ASP A 127 13.58 -11.50 -8.65
N SER A 128 13.86 -10.19 -8.62
CA SER A 128 14.26 -9.49 -7.40
C SER A 128 13.61 -8.12 -7.27
N PRO A 129 13.30 -7.68 -6.04
CA PRO A 129 12.72 -6.35 -5.80
C PRO A 129 13.65 -5.23 -6.29
N ALA A 130 14.97 -5.41 -6.19
CA ALA A 130 15.94 -4.44 -6.69
C ALA A 130 15.84 -4.25 -8.21
N LEU A 131 15.73 -5.34 -8.98
CA LEU A 131 15.57 -5.28 -10.43
C LEU A 131 14.21 -4.67 -10.82
N CYS A 132 13.11 -5.08 -10.17
CA CYS A 132 11.80 -4.46 -10.37
C CYS A 132 11.85 -2.94 -10.16
N LYS A 133 12.49 -2.49 -9.07
CA LYS A 133 12.66 -1.05 -8.78
C LYS A 133 13.47 -0.31 -9.84
N VAL A 134 14.53 -0.94 -10.36
CA VAL A 134 15.33 -0.38 -11.47
C VAL A 134 14.48 -0.23 -12.73
N LEU A 135 13.71 -1.26 -13.10
CA LEU A 135 12.83 -1.24 -14.26
C LEU A 135 11.69 -0.23 -14.10
N GLY A 136 11.11 -0.16 -12.90
CA GLY A 136 10.06 0.81 -12.57
C GLY A 136 10.48 2.28 -12.64
N ARG A 137 11.78 2.58 -12.51
CA ARG A 137 12.35 3.92 -12.79
C ARG A 137 12.44 4.23 -14.28
N ARG A 138 12.35 3.22 -15.15
CA ARG A 138 12.42 3.35 -16.62
C ARG A 138 11.06 3.37 -17.31
N VAL A 139 9.96 3.20 -16.55
CA VAL A 139 8.59 3.28 -17.07
C VAL A 139 8.41 4.59 -17.83
N SER A 140 7.94 4.50 -19.08
CA SER A 140 7.79 5.63 -19.99
C SER A 140 6.52 5.52 -20.86
N PRO A 141 5.78 6.62 -21.10
CA PRO A 141 5.99 7.95 -20.53
C PRO A 141 5.73 7.96 -19.01
N PHE A 142 6.33 8.90 -18.28
CA PHE A 142 6.05 9.08 -16.85
C PHE A 142 5.53 10.50 -16.59
N ASP A 143 4.39 10.59 -15.93
CA ASP A 143 3.79 11.83 -15.44
C ASP A 143 3.61 11.72 -13.92
N GLU A 144 4.38 12.52 -13.19
CA GLU A 144 4.34 12.54 -11.72
C GLU A 144 2.96 12.93 -11.17
N ARG A 145 2.27 13.88 -11.81
CA ARG A 145 0.94 14.33 -11.37
C ARG A 145 -0.11 13.24 -11.60
N LEU A 146 0.02 12.45 -12.66
CA LEU A 146 -0.84 11.30 -12.88
C LEU A 146 -0.54 10.21 -11.85
N TRP A 147 0.73 9.93 -11.59
CA TRP A 147 1.13 8.95 -10.57
C TRP A 147 0.62 9.34 -9.17
N GLN A 148 0.76 10.60 -8.79
CA GLN A 148 0.30 11.13 -7.50
C GLN A 148 -1.20 10.95 -7.27
N LYS A 149 -2.03 10.84 -8.32
CA LYS A 149 -3.47 10.59 -8.19
C LYS A 149 -3.82 9.16 -7.81
N VAL A 150 -2.94 8.19 -8.09
CA VAL A 150 -3.25 6.75 -7.99
C VAL A 150 -2.33 6.00 -7.05
N PHE A 151 -1.15 6.54 -6.70
CA PHE A 151 -0.15 5.76 -5.98
C PHE A 151 -0.55 5.36 -4.56
N LEU A 152 -1.41 6.13 -3.89
CA LEU A 152 -1.97 5.76 -2.58
C LEU A 152 -2.89 4.54 -2.70
N GLU A 153 -3.71 4.51 -3.75
CA GLU A 153 -4.58 3.37 -4.03
C GLU A 153 -3.77 2.15 -4.42
N VAL A 154 -2.72 2.32 -5.24
CA VAL A 154 -1.76 1.24 -5.53
C VAL A 154 -1.12 0.71 -4.26
N ALA A 155 -0.66 1.59 -3.36
CA ALA A 155 -0.05 1.17 -2.10
C ALA A 155 -1.02 0.35 -1.25
N PHE A 156 -2.28 0.82 -1.13
CA PHE A 156 -3.33 0.09 -0.43
C PHE A 156 -3.60 -1.28 -1.06
N GLU A 157 -3.89 -1.34 -2.36
CA GLU A 157 -4.21 -2.58 -3.08
C GLU A 157 -3.10 -3.63 -2.99
N VAL A 158 -1.85 -3.20 -3.13
CA VAL A 158 -0.69 -4.09 -3.00
C VAL A 158 -0.59 -4.67 -1.59
N VAL A 159 -0.81 -3.86 -0.56
CA VAL A 159 -0.75 -4.33 0.83
C VAL A 159 -1.96 -5.20 1.16
N TYR A 160 -3.17 -4.76 0.81
CA TYR A 160 -4.42 -5.47 1.05
C TYR A 160 -4.41 -6.85 0.41
N GLN A 161 -4.15 -6.97 -0.90
CA GLN A 161 -4.14 -8.27 -1.59
C GLN A 161 -3.07 -9.22 -1.03
N LYS A 162 -1.88 -8.71 -0.65
CA LYS A 162 -0.84 -9.52 0.01
C LYS A 162 -1.35 -10.12 1.32
N PHE A 163 -1.91 -9.29 2.20
CA PHE A 163 -2.36 -9.75 3.52
C PHE A 163 -3.65 -10.56 3.44
N LEU A 164 -4.51 -10.31 2.46
CA LEU A 164 -5.66 -11.16 2.16
C LEU A 164 -5.21 -12.57 1.79
N ALA A 165 -4.22 -12.71 0.89
CA ALA A 165 -3.68 -14.02 0.55
C ALA A 165 -2.99 -14.71 1.74
N PHE A 166 -2.27 -13.95 2.58
CA PHE A 166 -1.64 -14.50 3.79
C PHE A 166 -2.66 -15.03 4.81
N ARG A 167 -3.89 -14.53 4.82
CA ARG A 167 -4.95 -15.02 5.71
C ARG A 167 -5.29 -16.50 5.47
N GLU A 168 -5.23 -16.92 4.21
CA GLU A 168 -5.60 -18.26 3.74
C GLU A 168 -4.40 -19.23 3.63
N SER A 169 -3.17 -18.75 3.92
CA SER A 169 -1.92 -19.52 3.77
C SER A 169 -1.37 -19.97 5.13
N ASP A 170 -1.08 -21.26 5.30
CA ASP A 170 -0.46 -21.77 6.53
C ASP A 170 0.94 -21.21 6.75
N GLU A 171 1.76 -21.04 5.71
CA GLU A 171 3.12 -20.53 5.83
C GLU A 171 3.18 -19.05 6.24
N SER A 172 2.26 -18.24 5.70
CA SER A 172 2.24 -16.78 5.88
C SER A 172 1.17 -16.25 6.83
N ARG A 173 0.29 -17.10 7.39
CA ARG A 173 -0.75 -16.70 8.35
C ARG A 173 -0.23 -15.85 9.50
N LYS A 174 0.94 -16.19 10.03
CA LYS A 174 1.61 -15.43 11.10
C LYS A 174 1.87 -13.96 10.74
N TYR A 175 2.07 -13.63 9.46
CA TYR A 175 2.27 -12.24 9.02
C TYR A 175 0.94 -11.48 9.01
N TYR A 176 -0.14 -12.13 8.55
CA TYR A 176 -1.50 -11.61 8.67
C TYR A 176 -1.86 -11.36 10.13
N ASP A 177 -1.70 -12.36 11.00
CA ASP A 177 -2.02 -12.24 12.41
C ASP A 177 -1.22 -11.10 13.07
N PHE A 178 0.05 -10.93 12.69
CA PHE A 178 0.87 -9.82 13.17
C PHE A 178 0.32 -8.45 12.76
N LEU A 179 -0.16 -8.29 11.51
CA LEU A 179 -0.81 -7.07 11.06
C LEU A 179 -2.06 -6.77 11.91
N ILE A 180 -2.92 -7.77 12.10
CA ILE A 180 -4.15 -7.63 12.88
C ILE A 180 -3.86 -7.30 14.35
N GLN A 181 -2.85 -7.92 14.94
CA GLN A 181 -2.42 -7.68 16.32
C GLN A 181 -1.93 -6.24 16.57
N THR A 182 -1.58 -5.48 15.53
CA THR A 182 -1.28 -4.05 15.70
C THR A 182 -2.48 -3.23 16.18
N ARG A 183 -3.71 -3.74 16.03
CA ARG A 183 -4.96 -3.14 16.53
C ARG A 183 -5.05 -1.65 16.18
N TYR A 184 -5.12 -0.77 17.18
CA TYR A 184 -5.22 0.68 17.00
C TYR A 184 -3.86 1.39 16.96
N SER A 185 -2.75 0.65 16.85
CA SER A 185 -1.41 1.23 16.80
C SER A 185 -1.18 1.91 15.45
N LEU A 186 -0.42 3.00 15.50
CA LEU A 186 0.12 3.60 14.28
C LEU A 186 1.23 2.73 13.73
N ILE A 187 1.29 2.57 12.41
CA ILE A 187 2.36 1.83 11.74
C ILE A 187 3.25 2.83 10.99
N ALA A 188 4.55 2.78 11.23
CA ALA A 188 5.52 3.73 10.69
C ALA A 188 6.70 3.02 10.02
N GLU A 189 6.89 3.27 8.72
CA GLU A 189 8.13 2.86 8.05
C GLU A 189 9.26 3.83 8.43
N ALA A 190 10.11 3.40 9.36
CA ALA A 190 11.22 4.18 9.92
C ALA A 190 12.46 4.19 8.99
N ALA A 191 12.22 4.52 7.72
CA ALA A 191 13.24 4.70 6.70
C ALA A 191 13.86 6.12 6.80
N PRO A 192 15.15 6.26 7.15
CA PRO A 192 15.74 7.56 7.46
C PRO A 192 15.91 8.49 6.23
N ARG A 193 15.89 7.94 5.01
CA ARG A 193 16.10 8.70 3.77
C ARG A 193 14.86 8.71 2.86
N ASP A 194 13.80 8.01 3.23
CA ASP A 194 12.56 7.95 2.46
C ASP A 194 11.51 8.81 3.16
N LYS A 195 11.11 9.90 2.50
CA LYS A 195 10.10 10.84 2.99
C LYS A 195 8.74 10.66 2.32
N ILE A 196 8.62 9.70 1.39
CA ILE A 196 7.38 9.43 0.66
C ILE A 196 6.76 8.15 1.22
N TRP A 197 7.46 7.02 1.09
CA TRP A 197 7.00 5.73 1.58
C TRP A 197 7.18 5.60 3.10
N GLY A 198 8.25 6.18 3.62
CA GLY A 198 8.56 6.24 5.06
C GLY A 198 8.43 7.62 5.69
N ILE A 199 8.71 7.66 7.00
CA ILE A 199 8.58 8.87 7.84
C ILE A 199 9.81 9.80 7.79
N GLY A 200 10.84 9.47 7.01
CA GLY A 200 12.08 10.23 6.94
C GLY A 200 12.92 10.22 8.23
N LYS A 201 12.67 9.26 9.12
CA LYS A 201 13.36 9.10 10.42
C LYS A 201 13.71 7.63 10.64
N GLY A 202 14.89 7.37 11.17
CA GLY A 202 15.31 6.00 11.52
C GLY A 202 14.66 5.49 12.81
N ALA A 203 14.65 4.17 13.00
CA ALA A 203 14.03 3.53 14.17
C ALA A 203 14.59 3.97 15.54
N LYS A 204 15.81 4.51 15.58
CA LYS A 204 16.46 5.05 16.79
C LYS A 204 16.28 6.56 16.98
N HIS A 205 15.56 7.22 16.08
CA HIS A 205 15.37 8.67 16.16
C HIS A 205 14.47 9.01 17.38
N PRO A 206 14.82 9.99 18.23
CA PRO A 206 14.04 10.32 19.43
C PRO A 206 12.55 10.60 19.17
N GLN A 207 12.25 11.20 18.01
CA GLN A 207 10.89 11.54 17.59
C GLN A 207 10.21 10.46 16.71
N VAL A 208 10.77 9.24 16.60
CA VAL A 208 10.20 8.20 15.72
C VAL A 208 8.77 7.81 16.12
N ALA A 209 8.43 7.90 17.41
CA ALA A 209 7.10 7.60 17.94
C ALA A 209 6.16 8.82 17.94
N ASP A 210 6.63 10.01 17.59
CA ASP A 210 5.80 11.22 17.56
C ASP A 210 5.30 11.46 16.14
N CYS A 211 4.08 11.02 15.84
CA CYS A 211 3.48 11.14 14.50
C CYS A 211 3.36 12.59 14.01
N ARG A 212 3.27 13.55 14.93
CA ARG A 212 3.26 14.99 14.60
C ARG A 212 4.59 15.48 14.04
N SER A 213 5.67 14.73 14.27
CA SER A 213 7.01 15.03 13.77
C SER A 213 7.32 14.34 12.44
N TRP A 214 6.47 13.41 12.01
CA TRP A 214 6.60 12.77 10.71
C TRP A 214 6.27 13.81 9.64
N GLY A 215 7.04 13.83 8.55
CA GLY A 215 6.72 14.68 7.40
C GLY A 215 5.45 14.18 6.69
N GLU A 216 5.22 14.66 5.46
CA GLU A 216 4.05 14.31 4.63
C GLU A 216 4.06 12.87 4.06
N GLY A 217 4.99 12.02 4.52
CA GLY A 217 5.23 10.66 4.01
C GLY A 217 4.43 9.55 4.71
N ASN A 218 5.09 8.41 4.91
CA ASN A 218 4.54 7.19 5.53
C ASN A 218 3.43 6.48 4.73
N VAL A 219 3.51 6.54 3.39
CA VAL A 219 2.52 5.89 2.51
C VAL A 219 2.40 4.39 2.80
N LEU A 220 3.50 3.69 3.10
CA LEU A 220 3.47 2.27 3.41
C LEU A 220 2.79 1.99 4.75
N GLY A 221 3.08 2.81 5.77
CA GLY A 221 2.42 2.73 7.07
C GLY A 221 0.91 2.95 6.95
N PHE A 222 0.50 3.96 6.17
CA PHE A 222 -0.91 4.20 5.85
C PHE A 222 -1.57 3.00 5.16
N ALA A 223 -0.94 2.45 4.12
CA ALA A 223 -1.48 1.30 3.39
C ALA A 223 -1.66 0.08 4.30
N LEU A 224 -0.73 -0.17 5.22
CA LEU A 224 -0.83 -1.24 6.24
C LEU A 224 -2.01 -1.02 7.19
N MET A 225 -2.19 0.20 7.70
CA MET A 225 -3.31 0.51 8.59
C MET A 225 -4.66 0.42 7.86
N LYS A 226 -4.77 0.98 6.64
CA LYS A 226 -5.98 0.89 5.83
C LYS A 226 -6.33 -0.57 5.51
N ALA A 227 -5.35 -1.38 5.08
CA ALA A 227 -5.55 -2.79 4.79
C ALA A 227 -5.97 -3.60 6.04
N ARG A 228 -5.33 -3.37 7.19
CA ARG A 228 -5.72 -3.98 8.47
C ARG A 228 -7.18 -3.71 8.80
N ASP A 229 -7.60 -2.45 8.73
CA ASP A 229 -8.95 -2.05 9.11
C ASP A 229 -9.99 -2.63 8.13
N THR A 230 -9.68 -2.70 6.83
CA THR A 230 -10.52 -3.36 5.81
C THR A 230 -10.67 -4.85 6.10
N LEU A 231 -9.56 -5.56 6.31
CA LEU A 231 -9.56 -7.01 6.57
C LEU A 231 -10.34 -7.38 7.85
N LEU A 232 -10.23 -6.55 8.89
CA LEU A 232 -11.01 -6.72 10.12
C LEU A 232 -12.51 -6.55 9.87
N SER A 233 -12.90 -5.53 9.10
CA SER A 233 -14.32 -5.28 8.83
C SER A 233 -14.98 -6.42 8.06
N GLU A 234 -14.28 -7.02 7.09
CA GLU A 234 -14.79 -8.14 6.29
C GLU A 234 -15.00 -9.40 7.15
N SER A 235 -14.09 -9.68 8.08
CA SER A 235 -14.23 -10.81 9.02
C SER A 235 -15.37 -10.63 10.03
N GLU A 236 -15.73 -9.39 10.41
CA GLU A 236 -16.89 -9.14 11.26
C GLU A 236 -18.22 -9.37 10.52
N TRP A 237 -18.25 -9.16 9.20
CA TRP A 237 -19.43 -9.42 8.35
C TRP A 237 -19.62 -10.90 8.01
N GLU A 238 -18.55 -11.70 7.92
CA GLU A 238 -18.62 -13.16 7.69
C GLU A 238 -19.18 -13.95 8.91
N LEU A 239 -19.27 -13.31 10.08
CA LEU A 239 -19.77 -13.91 11.34
C LEU A 239 -21.24 -13.57 11.65
N LEU A 240 -21.93 -12.83 10.78
CA LEU A 240 -23.35 -12.46 10.88
C LEU A 240 -24.20 -13.20 9.84
#